data_AF-A0A9N9WDZ7-F1
#
_entry.id   AF-A0A9N9WDZ7-F1
#
_cell.length_a   1.000
_cell.length_b   1.000
_cell.length_c   1.000
_cell.angle_alpha   90.00
_cell.angle_beta   90.00
_cell.angle_gamma   90.00
#
_symmetry.space_group_name_H-M   'P 1'
#
loop_
_entity.id
_entity.type
_entity.pdbx_description
1 polymer ?
#
loop_
_entity_poly.entity_id
_entity_poly.type
_entity_poly.pdbx_seq_one_letter_code
_entity_poly.pdbx_strand_id
1 'polypeptide(L)'
;MAAFREEAARGGVCVAHEEALRAAPTMSEVDAALQRLARGPRVAVCWCEGRTARALLAGQARARHPPLRLVASDGWADRRDVVAGLEPVAHQSLTLRIRSPYLAHFDAYYHSLKPHTNRRNPWFKEFWEQKFNCSLEEAPSGKGRCSGSESLAVGYTQEPKLALVVRGVYALAHALHDMRSATCGEGGGGLCAAMLPLNVSLYRRYIARVRFRAPDGGLVAFDINGDPPPELSEYDVMNLVADGAGGWRYIRVGRWRNGKLRLRGGHAAAARRSVEVRAACSEPCGVGEWARRSGGERARCCWTCVACAPLAVTAPPPAGCALCPPGHRPDALRHGDTLTTFISI
;
A
#
# COMPACT_ATOMS: atom_id res chain seq x y z
N MET A 1 5.21 8.97 6.26
CA MET A 1 6.51 8.41 6.71
C MET A 1 6.69 8.45 8.22
N ALA A 2 6.48 9.58 8.91
CA ALA A 2 6.66 9.67 10.38
C ALA A 2 5.88 8.59 11.17
N ALA A 3 4.57 8.46 10.95
CA ALA A 3 3.75 7.43 11.61
C ALA A 3 4.23 6.00 11.33
N PHE A 4 4.66 5.72 10.09
CA PHE A 4 5.24 4.41 9.75
C PHE A 4 6.52 4.15 10.53
N ARG A 5 7.40 5.14 10.69
CA ARG A 5 8.66 4.98 11.45
C ARG A 5 8.39 4.65 12.92
N GLU A 6 7.41 5.31 13.53
CA GLU A 6 7.01 5.05 14.91
C GLU A 6 6.48 3.62 15.08
N GLU A 7 5.56 3.20 14.21
CA GLU A 7 4.98 1.85 14.25
C GLU A 7 6.00 0.75 13.89
N ALA A 8 6.90 1.03 12.93
CA ALA A 8 8.01 0.14 12.61
C ALA A 8 8.93 -0.06 13.82
N ALA A 9 9.28 1.03 14.53
CA ALA A 9 10.10 0.96 15.74
C ALA A 9 9.40 0.17 16.86
N ARG A 10 8.09 0.37 17.06
CA ARG A 10 7.28 -0.43 18.00
C ARG A 10 7.25 -1.92 17.62
N GLY A 11 7.19 -2.22 16.33
CA GLY A 11 7.23 -3.57 15.78
C GLY A 11 8.62 -4.20 15.69
N GLY A 12 9.69 -3.53 16.17
CA GLY A 12 11.06 -4.05 16.09
C GLY A 12 11.67 -4.05 14.68
N VAL A 13 11.10 -3.27 13.75
CA VAL A 13 11.57 -3.14 12.36
C VAL A 13 12.45 -1.90 12.24
N CYS A 14 13.67 -2.05 11.73
CA CYS A 14 14.57 -0.92 11.48
C CYS A 14 14.43 -0.38 10.05
N VAL A 15 14.50 0.94 9.92
CA VAL A 15 14.56 1.63 8.62
C VAL A 15 16.02 1.95 8.31
N ALA A 16 16.53 1.40 7.21
CA ALA A 16 17.94 1.54 6.84
C ALA A 16 18.25 2.92 6.21
N HIS A 17 17.40 3.31 5.26
CA HIS A 17 17.52 4.53 4.47
C HIS A 17 16.12 5.07 4.16
N GLU A 18 16.00 6.40 4.08
CA GLU A 18 14.79 7.09 3.65
C GLU A 18 15.14 7.99 2.46
N GLU A 19 14.31 7.94 1.43
CA GLU A 19 14.46 8.76 0.24
C GLU A 19 13.14 9.51 -0.01
N ALA A 20 13.24 10.82 -0.21
CA ALA A 20 12.10 11.66 -0.56
C ALA A 20 12.14 11.96 -2.05
N LEU A 21 11.04 11.68 -2.75
CA LEU A 21 10.84 12.03 -4.15
C LEU A 21 9.68 13.01 -4.25
N ARG A 22 9.80 13.97 -5.18
CA ARG A 22 8.71 14.90 -5.51
C ARG A 22 7.55 14.17 -6.17
N ALA A 23 6.38 14.81 -6.20
CA ALA A 23 5.26 14.33 -7.01
C ALA A 23 5.67 14.41 -8.50
N ALA A 24 5.69 13.26 -9.17
CA ALA A 24 6.23 13.09 -10.54
C ALA A 24 7.73 13.46 -10.66
N PRO A 25 8.63 12.66 -10.06
CA PRO A 25 10.06 12.92 -10.09
C PRO A 25 10.64 12.73 -11.50
N THR A 26 11.74 13.43 -11.78
CA THR A 26 12.52 13.25 -13.00
C THR A 26 13.29 11.93 -13.01
N MET A 27 13.71 11.48 -14.19
CA MET A 27 14.51 10.26 -14.31
C MET A 27 15.82 10.31 -13.49
N SER A 28 16.50 11.46 -13.49
CA SER A 28 17.75 11.64 -12.75
C SER A 28 17.56 11.52 -11.24
N GLU A 29 16.48 12.11 -10.69
CA GLU A 29 16.16 12.01 -9.27
C GLU A 29 15.89 10.56 -8.85
N VAL A 30 15.13 9.82 -9.66
CA VAL A 30 14.85 8.40 -9.40
C VAL A 30 16.13 7.58 -9.45
N ASP A 31 16.99 7.80 -10.45
CA ASP A 31 18.25 7.06 -10.56
C ASP A 31 19.18 7.32 -9.39
N ALA A 32 19.31 8.58 -8.97
CA ALA A 32 20.11 8.95 -7.81
C ALA A 32 19.57 8.30 -6.52
N ALA A 33 18.24 8.26 -6.33
CA ALA A 33 17.63 7.59 -5.20
C ALA A 33 17.87 6.07 -5.24
N LEU A 34 17.70 5.42 -6.39
CA LEU A 34 17.95 3.99 -6.54
C LEU A 34 19.42 3.62 -6.32
N GLN A 35 20.36 4.47 -6.75
CA GLN A 35 21.79 4.28 -6.46
C GLN A 35 22.10 4.33 -4.96
N ARG A 36 21.47 5.25 -4.21
CA ARG A 36 21.61 5.32 -2.75
C ARG A 36 20.99 4.11 -2.05
N LEU A 37 19.84 3.63 -2.55
CA LEU A 37 19.15 2.46 -2.01
C LEU A 37 19.81 1.12 -2.39
N ALA A 38 20.65 1.08 -3.42
CA ALA A 38 21.24 -0.16 -3.96
C ALA A 38 22.06 -0.96 -2.93
N ARG A 39 22.64 -0.28 -1.93
CA ARG A 39 23.43 -0.91 -0.86
C ARG A 39 22.60 -1.38 0.34
N GLY A 40 21.28 -1.13 0.32
CA GLY A 40 20.37 -1.37 1.42
C GLY A 40 19.60 -2.70 1.33
N PRO A 41 18.59 -2.88 2.20
CA PRO A 41 17.68 -4.02 2.13
C PRO A 41 16.93 -4.05 0.80
N ARG A 42 16.50 -5.24 0.38
CA ARG A 42 15.83 -5.44 -0.93
C ARG A 42 14.33 -5.25 -0.89
N VAL A 43 13.80 -4.84 0.26
CA VAL A 43 12.42 -4.45 0.47
C VAL A 43 12.38 -2.95 0.75
N ALA A 44 11.52 -2.23 0.04
CA ALA A 44 11.28 -0.82 0.27
C ALA A 44 9.79 -0.55 0.47
N VAL A 45 9.46 0.25 1.48
CA VAL A 45 8.09 0.74 1.69
C VAL A 45 7.94 2.03 0.88
N CYS A 46 7.06 1.99 -0.12
CA CYS A 46 6.81 3.13 -1.01
C CYS A 46 5.50 3.82 -0.57
N TRP A 47 5.62 4.91 0.17
CA TRP A 47 4.48 5.79 0.42
C TRP A 47 4.32 6.77 -0.74
N CYS A 48 3.93 6.23 -1.90
CA CYS A 48 4.07 6.88 -3.20
C CYS A 48 2.74 6.94 -3.94
N GLU A 49 2.47 8.07 -4.59
CA GLU A 49 1.37 8.17 -5.56
C GLU A 49 1.70 7.45 -6.87
N GLY A 50 0.67 7.17 -7.68
CA GLY A 50 0.82 6.38 -8.91
C GLY A 50 1.90 6.89 -9.88
N ARG A 51 2.06 8.22 -10.05
CA ARG A 51 3.11 8.77 -10.92
C ARG A 51 4.52 8.52 -10.37
N THR A 52 4.72 8.74 -9.07
CA THR A 52 6.00 8.48 -8.40
C THR A 52 6.32 6.99 -8.37
N ALA A 53 5.33 6.13 -8.11
CA ALA A 53 5.49 4.68 -8.17
C ALA A 53 5.86 4.19 -9.58
N ARG A 54 5.19 4.70 -10.62
CA ARG A 54 5.53 4.38 -12.02
C ARG A 54 6.95 4.83 -12.38
N ALA A 55 7.34 6.05 -11.99
CA ALA A 55 8.68 6.56 -12.24
C ALA A 55 9.75 5.69 -11.53
N LEU A 56 9.49 5.28 -10.29
CA LEU A 56 10.36 4.35 -9.54
C LEU A 56 10.49 3.00 -10.25
N LEU A 57 9.38 2.39 -10.67
CA LEU A 57 9.38 1.13 -11.42
C LEU A 57 10.17 1.25 -12.74
N ALA A 58 9.97 2.34 -13.48
CA ALA A 58 10.74 2.62 -14.69
C ALA A 58 12.24 2.82 -14.40
N GLY A 59 12.59 3.36 -13.22
CA GLY A 59 13.96 3.44 -12.70
C GLY A 59 14.57 2.08 -12.46
N GLN A 60 13.82 1.20 -11.79
CA GLN A 60 14.30 -0.15 -11.51
C GLN A 60 14.49 -0.98 -12.79
N ALA A 61 13.63 -0.77 -13.80
CA ALA A 61 13.74 -1.46 -15.09
C ALA A 61 15.02 -1.12 -15.86
N ARG A 62 15.55 0.10 -15.70
CA ARG A 62 16.80 0.56 -16.33
C ARG A 62 18.03 0.44 -15.44
N ALA A 63 17.84 0.22 -14.14
CA ALA A 63 18.93 0.12 -13.18
C ALA A 63 19.74 -1.17 -13.38
N ARG A 64 21.05 -1.09 -13.14
CA ARG A 64 21.94 -2.27 -13.19
C ARG A 64 21.90 -3.11 -11.91
N HIS A 65 21.30 -2.58 -10.86
CA HIS A 65 21.14 -3.28 -9.59
C HIS A 65 19.83 -4.07 -9.58
N PRO A 66 19.78 -5.21 -8.87
CA PRO A 66 18.55 -5.98 -8.79
C PRO A 66 17.37 -5.16 -8.19
N PRO A 67 16.13 -5.35 -8.69
CA PRO A 67 14.98 -4.50 -8.34
C PRO A 67 14.52 -4.67 -6.89
N LEU A 68 14.15 -3.58 -6.22
CA LEU A 68 13.53 -3.63 -4.89
C LEU A 68 12.13 -4.25 -4.99
N ARG A 69 11.80 -5.08 -4.01
CA ARG A 69 10.43 -5.56 -3.79
C ARG A 69 9.68 -4.49 -3.00
N LEU A 70 8.63 -3.94 -3.60
CA LEU A 70 7.93 -2.80 -3.01
C LEU A 70 6.78 -3.27 -2.11
N VAL A 71 6.63 -2.59 -0.97
CA VAL A 71 5.38 -2.56 -0.20
C VAL A 71 4.81 -1.16 -0.35
N ALA A 72 3.83 -1.00 -1.25
CA ALA A 72 3.30 0.28 -1.65
C ALA A 72 1.98 0.63 -0.94
N SER A 73 1.77 1.92 -0.73
CA SER A 73 0.50 2.48 -0.25
C SER A 73 -0.61 2.37 -1.31
N ASP A 74 -1.78 2.91 -0.98
CA ASP A 74 -2.97 2.98 -1.83
C ASP A 74 -2.87 3.97 -3.00
N GLY A 75 -1.74 4.68 -3.13
CA GLY A 75 -1.45 5.51 -4.30
C GLY A 75 -1.23 4.68 -5.57
N TRP A 76 -0.81 3.42 -5.42
CA TRP A 76 -0.70 2.45 -6.51
C TRP A 76 -1.88 1.46 -6.49
N ALA A 77 -2.20 0.87 -5.33
CA ALA A 77 -3.28 -0.12 -5.22
C ALA A 77 -3.22 -1.18 -6.36
N ASP A 78 -4.30 -1.38 -7.11
CA ASP A 78 -4.40 -2.29 -8.26
C ASP A 78 -4.47 -1.56 -9.62
N ARG A 79 -3.90 -0.35 -9.69
CA ARG A 79 -3.87 0.45 -10.92
C ARG A 79 -2.96 -0.15 -11.98
N ARG A 80 -3.55 -0.54 -13.11
CA ARG A 80 -2.84 -1.09 -14.28
C ARG A 80 -1.98 -0.07 -15.00
N ASP A 81 -2.41 1.19 -15.05
CA ASP A 81 -1.68 2.25 -15.73
C ASP A 81 -0.34 2.60 -15.04
N VAL A 82 -0.22 2.33 -13.74
CA VAL A 82 1.06 2.45 -13.00
C VAL A 82 2.08 1.41 -13.48
N VAL A 83 1.64 0.18 -13.72
CA VAL A 83 2.53 -0.95 -14.07
C VAL A 83 2.63 -1.27 -15.55
N ALA A 84 1.81 -0.66 -16.40
CA ALA A 84 1.77 -0.95 -17.83
C ALA A 84 3.18 -0.88 -18.47
N GLY A 85 3.65 -2.00 -19.01
CA GLY A 85 4.98 -2.16 -19.61
C GLY A 85 6.15 -2.34 -18.61
N LEU A 86 5.84 -2.40 -17.31
CA LEU A 86 6.79 -2.53 -16.19
C LEU A 86 6.43 -3.70 -15.27
N GLU A 87 5.55 -4.58 -15.72
CA GLU A 87 4.99 -5.69 -14.94
C GLU A 87 6.07 -6.65 -14.42
N PRO A 88 7.13 -7.02 -15.16
CA PRO A 88 8.20 -7.87 -14.65
C PRO A 88 8.92 -7.29 -13.43
N VAL A 89 9.05 -5.96 -13.38
CA VAL A 89 9.71 -5.24 -12.27
C VAL A 89 8.76 -5.01 -11.11
N ALA A 90 7.47 -4.81 -11.41
CA ALA A 90 6.42 -4.67 -10.42
C ALA A 90 6.02 -6.01 -9.76
N HIS A 91 6.33 -7.13 -10.41
CA HIS A 91 6.04 -8.49 -9.94
C HIS A 91 6.49 -8.69 -8.48
N GLN A 92 5.68 -9.42 -7.71
CA GLN A 92 5.88 -9.69 -6.27
C GLN A 92 5.82 -8.47 -5.34
N SER A 93 5.64 -7.25 -5.85
CA SER A 93 5.34 -6.11 -5.00
C SER A 93 3.97 -6.29 -4.33
N LEU A 94 3.88 -5.86 -3.08
CA LEU A 94 2.64 -5.79 -2.32
C LEU A 94 2.11 -4.37 -2.38
N THR A 95 0.82 -4.22 -2.63
CA THR A 95 0.17 -2.90 -2.61
C THR A 95 -1.03 -2.95 -1.69
N LEU A 96 -1.34 -1.84 -1.04
CA LEU A 96 -2.54 -1.70 -0.23
C LEU A 96 -3.65 -1.11 -1.10
N ARG A 97 -4.86 -1.66 -0.98
CA ARG A 97 -6.04 -1.12 -1.65
C ARG A 97 -7.11 -0.90 -0.59
N ILE A 98 -7.61 0.34 -0.47
CA ILE A 98 -8.78 0.61 0.37
C ILE A 98 -9.92 -0.26 -0.13
N ARG A 99 -10.57 -1.01 0.78
CA ARG A 99 -11.64 -1.92 0.39
C ARG A 99 -12.84 -1.10 -0.07
N SER A 100 -13.15 -1.25 -1.35
CA SER A 100 -14.22 -0.54 -2.03
C SER A 100 -15.03 -1.55 -2.83
N PRO A 101 -16.37 -1.61 -2.66
CA PRO A 101 -17.21 -2.52 -3.41
C PRO A 101 -17.36 -2.06 -4.87
N TYR A 102 -17.66 -3.03 -5.73
CA TYR A 102 -17.95 -2.78 -7.13
C TYR A 102 -19.37 -2.21 -7.30
N LEU A 103 -19.52 -1.16 -8.11
CA LEU A 103 -20.80 -0.49 -8.31
C LEU A 103 -21.39 -0.77 -9.70
N ALA A 104 -22.17 -1.84 -9.82
CA ALA A 104 -22.77 -2.26 -11.11
C ALA A 104 -23.65 -1.18 -11.76
N HIS A 105 -24.39 -0.39 -10.95
CA HIS A 105 -25.23 0.69 -11.47
C HIS A 105 -24.41 1.84 -12.09
N PHE A 106 -23.21 2.10 -11.55
CA PHE A 106 -22.34 3.11 -12.12
C PHE A 106 -21.83 2.68 -13.50
N ASP A 107 -21.50 1.41 -13.68
CA ASP A 107 -21.09 0.89 -14.98
C ASP A 107 -22.20 1.01 -16.01
N ALA A 108 -23.42 0.61 -15.65
CA ALA A 108 -24.56 0.74 -16.55
C ALA A 108 -24.76 2.21 -16.98
N TYR A 109 -24.65 3.14 -16.03
CA TYR A 109 -24.67 4.57 -16.30
C TYR A 109 -23.50 5.00 -17.21
N TYR A 110 -22.26 4.65 -16.85
CA TYR A 110 -21.05 5.05 -17.56
C TYR A 110 -21.03 4.51 -19.00
N HIS A 111 -21.38 3.24 -19.20
CA HIS A 111 -21.43 2.61 -20.52
C HIS A 111 -22.53 3.17 -21.43
N SER A 112 -23.58 3.77 -20.85
CA SER A 112 -24.64 4.44 -21.61
C SER A 112 -24.25 5.81 -22.16
N LEU A 113 -23.13 6.39 -21.70
CA LEU A 113 -22.73 7.73 -22.08
C LEU A 113 -22.24 7.78 -23.53
N LYS A 114 -22.66 8.82 -24.25
CA LYS A 114 -22.25 9.11 -25.62
C LYS A 114 -21.82 10.58 -25.75
N PRO A 115 -20.84 10.89 -26.61
CA PRO A 115 -20.27 12.24 -26.71
C PRO A 115 -21.30 13.29 -27.16
N HIS A 116 -22.32 12.88 -27.92
CA HIS A 116 -23.38 13.79 -28.39
C HIS A 116 -24.50 14.05 -27.36
N THR A 117 -24.73 13.14 -26.41
CA THR A 117 -25.79 13.27 -25.39
C THR A 117 -25.28 13.85 -24.07
N ASN A 118 -24.03 13.56 -23.70
CA ASN A 118 -23.46 14.01 -22.44
C ASN A 118 -22.96 15.46 -22.50
N ARG A 119 -23.88 16.42 -22.56
CA ARG A 119 -23.56 17.86 -22.69
C ARG A 119 -23.16 18.55 -21.38
N ARG A 120 -23.37 17.88 -20.24
CA ARG A 120 -23.09 18.45 -18.90
C ARG A 120 -21.62 18.40 -18.50
N ASN A 121 -20.83 17.52 -19.13
CA ASN A 121 -19.42 17.35 -18.82
C ASN A 121 -18.59 17.98 -19.95
N PRO A 122 -17.91 19.12 -19.69
CA PRO A 122 -17.19 19.84 -20.73
C PRO A 122 -15.98 19.06 -21.28
N TRP A 123 -15.43 18.10 -20.53
CA TRP A 123 -14.24 17.33 -20.92
C TRP A 123 -14.56 15.99 -21.59
N PHE A 124 -15.85 15.67 -21.78
CA PHE A 124 -16.24 14.33 -22.20
C PHE A 124 -15.90 14.03 -23.67
N LYS A 125 -15.88 15.06 -24.52
CA LYS A 125 -15.49 14.91 -25.93
C LYS A 125 -14.00 14.60 -26.04
N GLU A 126 -13.17 15.37 -25.36
CA GLU A 126 -11.71 15.21 -25.31
C GLU A 126 -11.31 13.86 -24.72
N PHE A 127 -12.01 13.43 -23.66
CA PHE A 127 -11.86 12.08 -23.11
C PHE A 127 -12.16 10.99 -24.16
N TRP A 128 -13.25 11.14 -24.92
CA TRP A 128 -13.64 10.18 -25.95
C TRP A 128 -12.58 10.06 -27.05
N GLU A 129 -12.14 11.20 -27.58
CA GLU A 129 -11.08 11.29 -28.58
C GLU A 129 -9.76 10.67 -28.10
N GLN A 130 -9.38 10.93 -26.85
CA GLN A 130 -8.17 10.37 -26.25
C GLN A 130 -8.28 8.85 -26.03
N LYS A 131 -9.41 8.36 -25.52
CA LYS A 131 -9.61 6.92 -25.24
C LYS A 131 -9.62 6.09 -26.52
N PHE A 132 -10.27 6.58 -27.58
CA PHE A 132 -10.43 5.85 -28.83
C PHE A 132 -9.39 6.25 -29.90
N ASN A 133 -8.50 7.20 -29.59
CA ASN A 133 -7.47 7.72 -30.49
C ASN A 133 -8.03 8.17 -31.87
N CYS A 134 -9.13 8.93 -31.84
CA CYS A 134 -9.83 9.45 -33.01
C CYS A 134 -10.23 10.92 -32.79
N SER A 135 -10.79 11.58 -33.80
CA SER A 135 -11.37 12.93 -33.67
C SER A 135 -12.87 12.93 -33.94
N LEU A 136 -13.64 13.61 -33.08
CA LEU A 136 -15.08 13.83 -33.21
C LEU A 136 -15.40 14.97 -34.19
N GLU A 137 -14.47 15.92 -34.35
CA GLU A 137 -14.54 17.03 -35.31
C GLU A 137 -13.67 16.73 -36.56
N GLU A 138 -13.37 17.74 -37.39
CA GLU A 138 -12.55 17.53 -38.59
C GLU A 138 -11.19 16.95 -38.22
N ALA A 139 -10.86 15.82 -38.86
CA ALA A 139 -9.68 15.05 -38.51
C ALA A 139 -8.40 15.85 -38.78
N PRO A 140 -7.60 16.20 -37.75
CA PRO A 140 -6.23 16.64 -38.00
C PRO A 140 -5.47 15.49 -38.67
N SER A 141 -4.53 15.85 -39.56
CA SER A 141 -3.77 14.91 -40.39
C SER A 141 -3.21 13.75 -39.57
N GLY A 142 -3.73 12.54 -39.83
CA GLY A 142 -3.24 11.28 -39.24
C GLY A 142 -4.13 10.60 -38.19
N LYS A 143 -5.22 11.22 -37.72
CA LYS A 143 -6.20 10.55 -36.83
C LYS A 143 -7.49 10.19 -37.57
N GLY A 144 -8.00 8.98 -37.32
CA GLY A 144 -9.31 8.55 -37.86
C GLY A 144 -10.47 9.32 -37.23
N ARG A 145 -11.62 9.36 -37.91
CA ARG A 145 -12.85 9.98 -37.41
C ARG A 145 -13.55 9.07 -36.39
N CYS A 146 -13.96 9.61 -35.25
CA CYS A 146 -14.80 8.91 -34.29
C CYS A 146 -16.23 8.78 -34.83
N SER A 147 -16.85 7.61 -34.64
CA SER A 147 -18.27 7.40 -34.90
C SER A 147 -19.16 8.02 -33.81
N GLY A 148 -18.62 8.18 -32.59
CA GLY A 148 -19.40 8.55 -31.40
C GLY A 148 -20.25 7.40 -30.85
N SER A 149 -20.16 6.22 -31.46
CA SER A 149 -20.92 5.02 -31.09
C SER A 149 -20.06 3.96 -30.41
N GLU A 150 -18.74 4.17 -30.30
CA GLU A 150 -17.78 3.29 -29.66
C GLU A 150 -18.23 2.84 -28.25
N SER A 151 -17.80 1.65 -27.84
CA SER A 151 -18.21 1.06 -26.57
C SER A 151 -17.24 1.42 -25.46
N LEU A 152 -17.72 2.15 -24.46
CA LEU A 152 -16.96 2.47 -23.25
C LEU A 152 -16.63 1.24 -22.39
N ALA A 153 -17.32 0.12 -22.59
CA ALA A 153 -17.06 -1.14 -21.90
C ALA A 153 -15.73 -1.79 -22.35
N VAL A 154 -15.23 -1.45 -23.54
CA VAL A 154 -13.96 -2.00 -24.05
C VAL A 154 -12.80 -1.44 -23.25
N GLY A 155 -12.01 -2.34 -22.66
CA GLY A 155 -10.88 -2.00 -21.79
C GLY A 155 -11.30 -1.25 -20.52
N TYR A 156 -12.56 -1.38 -20.09
CA TYR A 156 -13.04 -0.73 -18.89
C TYR A 156 -12.52 -1.45 -17.63
N THR A 157 -12.08 -0.68 -16.65
CA THR A 157 -11.85 -1.13 -15.29
C THR A 157 -12.34 -0.02 -14.37
N GLN A 158 -13.25 -0.34 -13.46
CA GLN A 158 -13.80 0.64 -12.53
C GLN A 158 -12.70 1.19 -11.62
N GLU A 159 -12.71 2.52 -11.40
CA GLU A 159 -11.78 3.19 -10.50
C GLU A 159 -11.89 2.58 -9.08
N PRO A 160 -10.79 2.05 -8.50
CA PRO A 160 -10.83 1.38 -7.21
C PRO A 160 -11.45 2.21 -6.08
N LYS A 161 -11.33 3.54 -6.12
CA LYS A 161 -11.85 4.45 -5.09
C LYS A 161 -13.26 4.99 -5.37
N LEU A 162 -13.94 4.54 -6.43
CA LEU A 162 -15.22 5.11 -6.86
C LEU A 162 -16.30 5.07 -5.77
N ALA A 163 -16.44 3.97 -5.02
CA ALA A 163 -17.45 3.88 -3.98
C ALA A 163 -17.24 4.91 -2.87
N LEU A 164 -15.99 5.33 -2.62
CA LEU A 164 -15.69 6.40 -1.65
C LEU A 164 -16.21 7.75 -2.13
N VAL A 165 -16.11 8.03 -3.44
CA VAL A 165 -16.67 9.25 -4.04
C VAL A 165 -18.19 9.26 -3.91
N VAL A 166 -18.86 8.15 -4.25
CA VAL A 166 -20.31 8.02 -4.10
C VAL A 166 -20.71 8.21 -2.63
N ARG A 167 -20.03 7.54 -1.70
CA ARG A 167 -20.27 7.70 -0.25
C ARG A 167 -20.08 9.14 0.22
N GLY A 168 -19.08 9.86 -0.30
CA GLY A 168 -18.86 11.27 0.02
C GLY A 168 -20.02 12.17 -0.40
N VAL A 169 -20.56 11.96 -1.62
CA VAL A 169 -21.74 12.69 -2.10
C VAL A 169 -22.97 12.39 -1.22
N TYR A 170 -23.20 11.10 -0.92
CA TYR A 170 -24.31 10.71 -0.05
C TYR A 170 -24.14 11.23 1.38
N ALA A 171 -22.92 11.29 1.92
CA ALA A 171 -22.67 11.84 3.25
C ALA A 171 -23.12 13.30 3.33
N LEU A 172 -22.82 14.11 2.31
CA LEU A 172 -23.31 15.48 2.24
C LEU A 172 -24.84 15.53 2.09
N ALA A 173 -25.42 14.69 1.24
CA ALA A 173 -26.87 14.64 1.05
C ALA A 173 -27.62 14.27 2.35
N HIS A 174 -27.14 13.27 3.09
CA HIS A 174 -27.68 12.88 4.39
C HIS A 174 -27.49 13.99 5.42
N ALA A 175 -26.32 14.64 5.48
CA ALA A 175 -26.10 15.77 6.39
C ALA A 175 -27.11 16.92 6.15
N LEU A 176 -27.34 17.27 4.88
CA LEU A 176 -28.29 18.31 4.50
C LEU A 176 -29.73 17.90 4.79
N HIS A 177 -30.06 16.64 4.59
CA HIS A 177 -31.38 16.10 4.92
C HIS A 177 -31.65 16.16 6.41
N ASP A 178 -30.73 15.66 7.24
CA ASP A 178 -30.85 15.66 8.70
C ASP A 178 -30.92 17.09 9.25
N MET A 179 -30.10 18.00 8.69
CA MET A 179 -30.15 19.42 9.03
C MET A 179 -31.51 20.02 8.69
N ARG A 180 -32.01 19.83 7.46
CA ARG A 180 -33.31 20.36 7.03
C ARG A 180 -34.43 19.84 7.91
N SER A 181 -34.46 18.55 8.20
CA SER A 181 -35.51 17.94 9.02
C SER A 181 -35.50 18.51 10.44
N ALA A 182 -34.31 18.72 11.01
CA ALA A 182 -34.16 19.29 12.36
C ALA A 182 -34.43 20.81 12.43
N THR A 183 -34.11 21.59 11.39
CA THR A 183 -34.27 23.06 11.42
C THR A 183 -35.60 23.54 10.86
N CYS A 184 -36.18 22.82 9.90
CA CYS A 184 -37.37 23.24 9.18
C CYS A 184 -38.63 22.44 9.53
N GLY A 185 -38.49 21.37 10.33
CA GLY A 185 -39.58 20.47 10.70
C GLY A 185 -39.95 19.45 9.61
N GLU A 186 -40.75 18.45 9.99
CA GLU A 186 -41.25 17.43 9.08
C GLU A 186 -42.49 17.93 8.34
N GLY A 187 -42.35 18.25 7.05
CA GLY A 187 -43.51 18.54 6.18
C GLY A 187 -43.31 19.66 5.15
N GLY A 188 -42.34 20.56 5.32
CA GLY A 188 -42.11 21.68 4.39
C GLY A 188 -41.13 21.34 3.26
N GLY A 189 -41.53 21.37 1.99
CA GLY A 189 -40.62 21.13 0.86
C GLY A 189 -39.52 22.19 0.76
N GLY A 190 -38.25 21.77 0.59
CA GLY A 190 -37.12 22.67 0.33
C GLY A 190 -36.38 23.20 1.57
N LEU A 191 -35.67 24.32 1.40
CA LEU A 191 -34.92 25.02 2.44
C LEU A 191 -35.81 26.04 3.15
N CYS A 192 -35.64 26.20 4.47
CA CYS A 192 -36.30 27.25 5.25
C CYS A 192 -35.33 28.38 5.62
N ALA A 193 -35.87 29.48 6.15
CA ALA A 193 -35.08 30.64 6.59
C ALA A 193 -34.00 30.29 7.62
N ALA A 194 -34.19 29.26 8.45
CA ALA A 194 -33.17 28.84 9.43
C ALA A 194 -31.90 28.22 8.79
N MET A 195 -31.97 27.81 7.52
CA MET A 195 -30.82 27.29 6.77
C MET A 195 -30.13 28.37 5.91
N LEU A 196 -30.64 29.60 5.93
CA LEU A 196 -30.17 30.71 5.09
C LEU A 196 -29.87 31.96 5.93
N PRO A 197 -28.74 32.65 5.68
CA PRO A 197 -27.63 32.26 4.81
C PRO A 197 -26.84 31.08 5.37
N LEU A 198 -25.89 30.55 4.58
CA LEU A 198 -25.09 29.38 4.97
C LEU A 198 -24.32 29.63 6.27
N ASN A 199 -24.60 28.80 7.28
CA ASN A 199 -23.87 28.79 8.55
C ASN A 199 -22.89 27.59 8.58
N VAL A 200 -21.61 27.86 8.34
CA VAL A 200 -20.56 26.82 8.27
C VAL A 200 -20.54 25.92 9.52
N SER A 201 -20.71 26.50 10.72
CA SER A 201 -20.69 25.75 11.98
C SER A 201 -21.88 24.80 12.11
N LEU A 202 -23.06 25.22 11.64
CA LEU A 202 -24.25 24.38 11.59
C LEU A 202 -24.05 23.22 10.62
N TYR A 203 -23.59 23.52 9.39
CA TYR A 203 -23.36 22.50 8.36
C TYR A 203 -22.29 21.48 8.80
N ARG A 204 -21.16 21.96 9.34
CA ARG A 204 -20.09 21.10 9.85
C ARG A 204 -20.59 20.16 10.95
N ARG A 205 -21.47 20.64 11.85
CA ARG A 205 -22.05 19.82 12.91
C ARG A 205 -22.85 18.65 12.36
N TYR A 206 -23.67 18.88 11.33
CA TYR A 206 -24.46 17.81 10.72
C TYR A 206 -23.58 16.84 9.92
N ILE A 207 -22.63 17.34 9.11
CA ILE A 207 -21.69 16.49 8.38
C ILE A 207 -20.92 15.57 9.33
N ALA A 208 -20.41 16.09 10.45
CA ALA A 208 -19.65 15.30 11.42
C ALA A 208 -20.47 14.22 12.15
N ARG A 209 -21.81 14.32 12.14
CA ARG A 209 -22.71 13.39 12.85
C ARG A 209 -23.42 12.40 11.94
N VAL A 210 -23.15 12.46 10.63
CA VAL A 210 -23.78 11.60 9.64
C VAL A 210 -23.53 10.13 9.98
N ARG A 211 -24.61 9.35 9.94
CA ARG A 211 -24.56 7.89 10.04
C ARG A 211 -25.65 7.30 9.17
N PHE A 212 -25.25 6.62 8.09
CA PHE A 212 -26.20 6.02 7.14
C PHE A 212 -25.62 4.79 6.47
N ARG A 213 -26.49 4.00 5.84
CA ARG A 213 -26.08 2.93 4.92
C ARG A 213 -26.09 3.47 3.49
N ALA A 214 -24.95 3.42 2.83
CA ALA A 214 -24.83 3.81 1.43
C ALA A 214 -25.51 2.77 0.50
N PRO A 215 -25.76 3.11 -0.77
CA PRO A 215 -26.42 2.20 -1.71
C PRO A 215 -25.72 0.85 -1.91
N ASP A 216 -24.43 0.77 -1.62
CA ASP A 216 -23.63 -0.46 -1.63
C ASP A 216 -23.77 -1.31 -0.36
N GLY A 217 -24.64 -0.90 0.57
CA GLY A 217 -24.88 -1.54 1.87
C GLY A 217 -23.84 -1.21 2.94
N GLY A 218 -22.77 -0.47 2.60
CA GLY A 218 -21.73 -0.08 3.53
C GLY A 218 -22.20 0.98 4.52
N LEU A 219 -21.85 0.81 5.80
CA LEU A 219 -22.06 1.86 6.79
C LEU A 219 -21.05 3.00 6.57
N VAL A 220 -21.55 4.23 6.57
CA VAL A 220 -20.75 5.45 6.56
C VAL A 220 -20.98 6.18 7.88
N ALA A 221 -19.90 6.49 8.56
CA ALA A 221 -19.89 7.26 9.81
C ALA A 221 -18.50 7.88 9.98
N PHE A 222 -18.43 8.90 10.84
CA PHE A 222 -17.19 9.59 11.18
C PHE A 222 -16.95 9.55 12.69
N ASP A 223 -15.68 9.51 13.09
CA ASP A 223 -15.25 9.68 14.47
C ASP A 223 -15.10 11.17 14.83
N ILE A 224 -14.53 11.45 16.01
CA ILE A 224 -14.31 12.83 16.49
C ILE A 224 -13.34 13.65 15.63
N ASN A 225 -12.45 12.99 14.88
CA ASN A 225 -11.49 13.62 13.98
C ASN A 225 -12.08 13.84 12.58
N GLY A 226 -13.23 13.24 12.29
CA GLY A 226 -13.84 13.24 10.96
C GLY A 226 -13.38 12.08 10.08
N ASP A 227 -12.73 11.06 10.67
CA ASP A 227 -12.24 9.88 9.96
C ASP A 227 -13.24 8.73 10.05
N PRO A 228 -13.26 7.80 9.09
CA PRO A 228 -14.01 6.55 9.25
C PRO A 228 -13.48 5.76 10.46
N PRO A 229 -14.36 5.33 11.39
CA PRO A 229 -13.95 4.52 12.53
C PRO A 229 -13.12 3.29 12.15
N PRO A 230 -12.22 2.80 13.03
CA PRO A 230 -11.33 1.67 12.73
C PRO A 230 -12.06 0.39 12.27
N GLU A 231 -13.30 0.19 12.70
CA GLU A 231 -14.12 -0.97 12.35
C GLU A 231 -14.67 -0.90 10.91
N LEU A 232 -14.72 0.32 10.34
CA LEU A 232 -15.14 0.60 8.97
C LEU A 232 -13.96 0.76 8.01
N SER A 233 -12.74 0.90 8.56
CA SER A 233 -11.50 1.02 7.81
C SER A 233 -10.93 -0.36 7.47
N GLU A 234 -11.06 -0.76 6.20
CA GLU A 234 -10.59 -2.05 5.70
C GLU A 234 -9.68 -1.89 4.49
N TYR A 235 -8.62 -2.71 4.42
CA TYR A 235 -7.70 -2.74 3.30
C TYR A 235 -7.53 -4.17 2.77
N ASP A 236 -7.50 -4.32 1.45
CA ASP A 236 -7.01 -5.52 0.79
C ASP A 236 -5.50 -5.38 0.52
N VAL A 237 -4.75 -6.47 0.72
CA VAL A 237 -3.34 -6.56 0.28
C VAL A 237 -3.32 -7.24 -1.08
N MET A 238 -2.82 -6.53 -2.07
CA MET A 238 -2.79 -6.96 -3.47
C MET A 238 -1.37 -7.33 -3.87
N ASN A 239 -1.24 -8.24 -4.84
CA ASN A 239 0.03 -8.62 -5.44
C ASN A 239 -0.17 -8.79 -6.95
N LEU A 240 0.76 -8.27 -7.75
CA LEU A 240 0.77 -8.47 -9.20
C LEU A 240 1.48 -9.79 -9.51
N VAL A 241 0.77 -10.72 -10.15
CA VAL A 241 1.28 -12.03 -10.53
C VAL A 241 1.09 -12.29 -12.02
N ALA A 242 1.98 -13.11 -12.59
CA ALA A 242 1.78 -13.67 -13.92
C ALA A 242 0.54 -14.57 -13.93
N ASP A 243 -0.25 -14.52 -15.00
CA ASP A 243 -1.46 -15.34 -15.13
C ASP A 243 -1.23 -16.70 -15.79
N GLY A 244 -0.01 -17.00 -16.22
CA GLY A 244 0.37 -18.25 -16.88
C GLY A 244 0.12 -18.27 -18.39
N ALA A 245 -0.60 -17.28 -18.93
CA ALA A 245 -0.88 -17.11 -20.37
C ALA A 245 -0.04 -15.97 -20.98
N GLY A 246 1.04 -15.57 -20.32
CA GLY A 246 1.87 -14.43 -20.73
C GLY A 246 1.34 -13.07 -20.30
N GLY A 247 0.22 -13.01 -19.56
CA GLY A 247 -0.36 -11.77 -19.03
C GLY A 247 -0.11 -11.57 -17.53
N TRP A 248 -0.67 -10.47 -17.02
CA TRP A 248 -0.47 -10.03 -15.64
C TRP A 248 -1.80 -9.60 -15.00
N ARG A 249 -1.99 -10.01 -13.73
CA ARG A 249 -3.19 -9.68 -12.97
C ARG A 249 -2.90 -9.44 -11.50
N TYR A 250 -3.64 -8.51 -10.92
CA TYR A 250 -3.66 -8.33 -9.48
C TYR A 250 -4.48 -9.43 -8.82
N ILE A 251 -3.94 -10.01 -7.74
CA ILE A 251 -4.65 -10.92 -6.87
C ILE A 251 -4.63 -10.40 -5.44
N ARG A 252 -5.73 -10.62 -4.72
CA ARG A 252 -5.75 -10.39 -3.28
C ARG A 252 -4.99 -11.50 -2.57
N VAL A 253 -3.97 -11.11 -1.82
CA VAL A 253 -3.13 -12.00 -1.00
C VAL A 253 -3.29 -11.77 0.50
N GLY A 254 -4.05 -10.77 0.91
CA GLY A 254 -4.38 -10.56 2.31
C GLY A 254 -5.49 -9.53 2.53
N ARG A 255 -5.86 -9.36 3.80
CA ARG A 255 -6.83 -8.36 4.26
C ARG A 255 -6.39 -7.81 5.60
N TRP A 256 -6.48 -6.51 5.78
CA TRP A 256 -6.34 -5.83 7.07
C TRP A 256 -7.71 -5.30 7.50
N ARG A 257 -8.13 -5.65 8.72
CA ARG A 257 -9.41 -5.23 9.32
C ARG A 257 -9.29 -5.29 10.84
N ASN A 258 -9.83 -4.30 11.54
CA ASN A 258 -9.85 -4.24 13.00
C ASN A 258 -8.45 -4.44 13.61
N GLY A 259 -7.44 -3.76 13.05
CA GLY A 259 -6.06 -3.87 13.53
C GLY A 259 -5.34 -5.19 13.21
N LYS A 260 -5.98 -6.11 12.48
CA LYS A 260 -5.42 -7.46 12.23
C LYS A 260 -5.20 -7.71 10.74
N LEU A 261 -3.97 -8.06 10.39
CA LEU A 261 -3.60 -8.56 9.06
C LEU A 261 -3.87 -10.07 8.97
N ARG A 262 -4.58 -10.48 7.93
CA ARG A 262 -4.79 -11.89 7.57
C ARG A 262 -4.30 -12.13 6.15
N LEU A 263 -3.23 -12.91 6.02
CA LEU A 263 -2.66 -13.28 4.73
C LEU A 263 -3.27 -14.60 4.21
N ARG A 264 -3.39 -14.72 2.89
CA ARG A 264 -3.85 -15.95 2.23
C ARG A 264 -2.85 -17.09 2.49
N GLY A 265 -3.36 -18.16 3.09
CA GLY A 265 -2.55 -19.30 3.54
C GLY A 265 -1.78 -19.07 4.84
N GLY A 266 -1.97 -17.93 5.52
CA GLY A 266 -1.30 -17.60 6.78
C GLY A 266 0.14 -17.11 6.61
N HIS A 267 0.75 -16.74 7.74
CA HIS A 267 2.10 -16.14 7.77
C HIS A 267 3.18 -17.13 7.30
N ALA A 268 3.09 -18.41 7.69
CA ALA A 268 4.05 -19.43 7.29
C ALA A 268 4.06 -19.65 5.77
N ALA A 269 2.89 -19.65 5.12
CA ALA A 269 2.82 -19.76 3.67
C ALA A 269 3.35 -18.50 2.96
N ALA A 270 3.13 -17.31 3.55
CA ALA A 270 3.73 -16.08 3.04
C ALA A 270 5.25 -16.11 3.14
N ALA A 271 5.80 -16.53 4.29
CA ALA A 271 7.24 -16.67 4.51
C ALA A 271 7.89 -17.63 3.51
N ARG A 272 7.26 -18.78 3.23
CA ARG A 272 7.74 -19.73 2.21
C ARG A 272 7.77 -19.14 0.80
N ARG A 273 6.84 -18.24 0.47
CA ARG A 273 6.83 -17.53 -0.83
C ARG A 273 7.86 -16.41 -0.91
N SER A 274 8.43 -16.00 0.22
CA SER A 274 9.37 -14.87 0.32
C SER A 274 10.79 -15.29 0.71
N VAL A 275 11.15 -16.56 0.58
CA VAL A 275 12.46 -17.09 0.99
C VAL A 275 13.62 -16.35 0.31
N GLU A 276 13.43 -15.89 -0.93
CA GLU A 276 14.45 -15.18 -1.70
C GLU A 276 14.53 -13.67 -1.38
N VAL A 277 13.77 -13.18 -0.40
CA VAL A 277 13.67 -11.74 -0.08
C VAL A 277 14.61 -11.40 1.07
N ARG A 278 15.79 -10.86 0.76
CA ARG A 278 16.69 -10.35 1.80
C ARG A 278 16.25 -8.98 2.32
N ALA A 279 15.72 -8.94 3.54
CA ALA A 279 15.32 -7.70 4.23
C ALA A 279 16.06 -7.46 5.56
N ALA A 280 16.87 -8.42 6.02
CA ALA A 280 17.63 -8.30 7.26
C ALA A 280 18.97 -7.59 7.04
N CYS A 281 19.38 -6.79 8.02
CA CYS A 281 20.70 -6.15 8.04
C CYS A 281 21.82 -7.18 8.24
N SER A 282 21.61 -8.10 9.19
CA SER A 282 22.55 -9.16 9.55
C SER A 282 21.84 -10.52 9.55
N GLU A 283 22.54 -11.56 9.14
CA GLU A 283 22.04 -12.93 9.23
C GLU A 283 22.07 -13.43 10.68
N PRO A 284 21.22 -14.39 11.05
CA PRO A 284 21.37 -15.12 12.31
C PRO A 284 22.78 -15.71 12.42
N CYS A 285 23.41 -15.58 13.57
CA CYS A 285 24.77 -16.11 13.77
C CYS A 285 24.79 -17.63 13.82
N GLY A 286 25.90 -18.20 13.36
CA GLY A 286 26.10 -19.64 13.34
C GLY A 286 26.36 -20.23 14.72
N VAL A 287 26.47 -21.56 14.75
CA VAL A 287 26.82 -22.30 15.97
C VAL A 287 28.19 -21.86 16.48
N GLY A 288 28.28 -21.55 17.78
CA GLY A 288 29.53 -21.08 18.39
C GLY A 288 29.89 -19.63 18.06
N GLU A 289 28.99 -18.87 17.44
CA GLU A 289 29.13 -17.44 17.21
C GLU A 289 28.10 -16.66 18.01
N TRP A 290 28.45 -15.46 18.45
CA TRP A 290 27.51 -14.56 19.12
C TRP A 290 27.32 -13.26 18.33
N ALA A 291 26.12 -12.71 18.42
CA ALA A 291 25.74 -11.47 17.74
C ALA A 291 26.26 -10.25 18.50
N ARG A 292 27.42 -9.74 18.08
CA ARG A 292 27.98 -8.51 18.64
C ARG A 292 27.30 -7.29 18.00
N ARG A 293 26.58 -6.53 18.82
CA ARG A 293 25.91 -5.29 18.40
C ARG A 293 26.86 -4.10 18.58
N SER A 294 27.16 -3.40 17.48
CA SER A 294 27.85 -2.11 17.54
C SER A 294 26.88 -1.05 18.08
N GLY A 295 27.30 -0.22 19.03
CA GLY A 295 26.44 0.79 19.67
C GLY A 295 25.75 1.76 18.69
N GLY A 296 24.67 2.39 19.15
CA GLY A 296 23.86 3.35 18.37
C GLY A 296 22.49 2.82 17.94
N GLU A 297 21.72 3.63 17.22
CA GLU A 297 20.33 3.32 16.81
C GLU A 297 20.24 2.04 15.94
N ARG A 298 21.29 1.75 15.16
CA ARG A 298 21.39 0.55 14.29
C ARG A 298 21.67 -0.75 15.05
N ALA A 299 22.08 -0.68 16.32
CA ALA A 299 22.37 -1.85 17.16
C ALA A 299 21.17 -2.79 17.29
N ARG A 300 19.94 -2.29 17.13
CA ARG A 300 18.71 -3.08 17.26
C ARG A 300 18.62 -4.19 16.21
N CYS A 301 18.92 -3.88 14.95
CA CYS A 301 18.75 -4.82 13.83
C CYS A 301 20.04 -5.24 13.12
N CYS A 302 21.17 -4.57 13.38
CA CYS A 302 22.45 -4.87 12.77
C CYS A 302 23.44 -5.37 13.83
N TRP A 303 24.06 -6.52 13.56
CA TRP A 303 25.11 -7.12 14.38
C TRP A 303 26.20 -7.76 13.50
N THR A 304 27.34 -8.05 14.11
CA THR A 304 28.41 -8.85 13.51
C THR A 304 28.52 -10.14 14.28
N CYS A 305 28.52 -11.27 13.57
CA CYS A 305 28.76 -12.56 14.19
C CYS A 305 30.24 -12.70 14.52
N VAL A 306 30.53 -13.00 15.78
CA VAL A 306 31.90 -13.15 16.29
C VAL A 306 32.01 -14.55 16.88
N ALA A 307 32.99 -15.33 16.41
CA ALA A 307 33.25 -16.66 16.93
C ALA A 307 33.67 -16.61 18.41
N CYS A 308 33.10 -17.49 19.23
CA CYS A 308 33.58 -17.72 20.58
C CYS A 308 34.94 -18.43 20.56
N ALA A 309 35.74 -18.17 21.59
CA ALA A 309 37.02 -18.85 21.79
C ALA A 309 36.84 -20.39 21.85
N PRO A 310 37.88 -21.20 21.58
CA PRO A 310 37.76 -22.65 21.47
C PRO A 310 37.13 -23.38 22.68
N LEU A 311 37.33 -22.85 23.88
CA LEU A 311 36.79 -23.39 25.14
C LEU A 311 35.56 -22.62 25.65
N ALA A 312 34.95 -21.79 24.80
CA ALA A 312 33.79 -20.98 25.15
C ALA A 312 32.54 -21.44 24.37
N VAL A 313 31.40 -21.28 25.03
CA VAL A 313 30.05 -21.53 24.52
C VAL A 313 29.32 -20.20 24.35
N THR A 314 28.30 -20.20 23.50
CA THR A 314 27.41 -19.04 23.37
C THR A 314 26.58 -18.89 24.64
N ALA A 315 26.46 -17.66 25.12
CA ALA A 315 25.69 -17.31 26.30
C ALA A 315 24.55 -16.33 25.92
N PRO A 316 23.41 -16.37 26.63
CA PRO A 316 22.32 -15.43 26.39
C PRO A 316 22.79 -13.96 26.46
N PRO A 317 22.19 -13.04 25.68
CA PRO A 317 22.48 -11.62 25.79
C PRO A 317 22.29 -11.12 27.23
N PRO A 318 23.16 -10.24 27.75
CA PRO A 318 24.22 -9.50 27.05
C PRO A 318 25.60 -10.19 27.06
N ALA A 319 25.74 -11.39 27.62
CA ALA A 319 27.05 -11.98 27.92
C ALA A 319 27.85 -12.45 26.67
N GLY A 320 27.16 -12.86 25.60
CA GLY A 320 27.80 -13.21 24.32
C GLY A 320 28.48 -14.57 24.33
N CYS A 321 29.69 -14.67 24.90
CA CYS A 321 30.42 -15.93 25.05
C CYS A 321 30.82 -16.14 26.51
N ALA A 322 30.76 -17.38 26.99
CA ALA A 322 31.22 -17.77 28.31
C ALA A 322 32.21 -18.94 28.22
N LEU A 323 33.28 -18.91 29.00
CA LEU A 323 34.22 -20.04 29.10
C LEU A 323 33.54 -21.22 29.79
N CYS A 324 33.87 -22.43 29.35
CA CYS A 324 33.44 -23.65 30.02
C CYS A 324 34.09 -23.75 31.41
N PRO A 325 33.38 -24.32 32.41
CA PRO A 325 33.97 -24.63 33.70
C PRO A 325 35.14 -25.63 33.56
N PRO A 326 36.06 -25.68 34.53
CA PRO A 326 37.13 -26.66 34.55
C PRO A 326 36.63 -28.11 34.36
N GLY A 327 37.38 -28.92 33.63
CA GLY A 327 37.01 -30.31 33.32
C GLY A 327 35.93 -30.45 32.23
N HIS A 328 35.51 -29.37 31.58
CA HIS A 328 34.48 -29.40 30.54
C HIS A 328 34.97 -28.72 29.25
N ARG A 329 34.46 -29.17 28.11
CA ARG A 329 34.64 -28.53 26.80
C ARG A 329 33.28 -28.33 26.10
N PRO A 330 33.21 -27.39 25.14
CA PRO A 330 32.01 -27.21 24.33
C PRO A 330 31.67 -28.50 23.55
N ASP A 331 30.39 -28.82 23.45
CA ASP A 331 29.89 -29.83 22.52
C ASP A 331 29.85 -29.28 21.07
N ALA A 332 29.33 -30.08 20.12
CA ALA A 332 29.20 -29.66 18.73
C ALA A 332 28.20 -28.50 18.53
N LEU A 333 27.24 -28.33 19.45
CA LEU A 333 26.24 -27.27 19.41
C LEU A 333 26.74 -25.97 20.08
N ARG A 334 27.84 -26.04 20.81
CA ARG A 334 28.50 -24.92 21.53
C ARG A 334 27.52 -24.05 22.32
N HIS A 335 26.44 -24.65 22.83
CA HIS A 335 25.44 -24.02 23.68
C HIS A 335 25.80 -24.27 25.15
N GLY A 336 25.57 -23.28 26.01
CA GLY A 336 25.90 -23.38 27.44
C GLY A 336 25.22 -24.52 28.20
N ASP A 337 24.16 -25.10 27.64
CA ASP A 337 23.34 -26.12 28.29
C ASP A 337 23.85 -27.56 28.08
N THR A 338 24.82 -27.76 27.18
CA THR A 338 25.38 -29.08 26.85
C THR A 338 26.90 -29.04 26.77
N LEU A 339 27.55 -29.47 27.85
CA LEU A 339 29.01 -29.54 27.96
C LEU A 339 29.49 -30.99 27.92
N THR A 340 30.64 -31.23 27.29
CA THR A 340 31.28 -32.55 27.34
C THR A 340 32.33 -32.55 28.45
N THR A 341 32.19 -33.43 29.43
CA THR A 341 33.19 -33.62 30.49
C THR A 341 34.44 -34.31 29.93
N PHE A 342 35.61 -33.76 30.23
CA PHE A 342 36.91 -34.38 29.97
C PHE A 342 37.56 -34.68 31.31
N ILE A 343 37.61 -35.97 31.64
CA ILE A 343 38.46 -36.47 32.72
C ILE A 343 39.86 -36.55 32.12
N SER A 344 40.76 -35.63 32.51
CA SER A 344 42.19 -35.85 32.30
C SER A 344 42.62 -36.99 33.22
N ILE A 345 43.11 -38.08 32.64
CA ILE A 345 43.83 -39.15 33.34
C ILE A 345 45.24 -38.66 33.66
#